data_AF-A0A538M4L1-F1
#
_entry.id   AF-A0A538M4L1-F1
#
_cell.length_a   1.000
_cell.length_b   1.000
_cell.length_c   1.000
_cell.angle_alpha   90.00
_cell.angle_beta   90.00
_cell.angle_gamma   90.00
#
_symmetry.space_group_name_H-M   'P 1'
#
loop_
_entity.id
_entity.type
_entity.pdbx_description
1 polymer ?
#
loop_
_entity_poly.entity_id
_entity_poly.type
_entity_poly.pdbx_seq_one_letter_code
_entity_poly.pdbx_strand_id
1 'polypeptide(L)' 'MALGDEVDEVFRREVKSLPAYAKAQAASGSGLAPPVDEMNQLLMGLANATQRSFHLLADRIENMQ' A
#
# COMPACT_ATOMS: atom_id res chain seq x y z
N MET A 1 -11.71 -6.10 -14.24
CA MET A 1 -11.35 -4.73 -13.83
C MET A 1 -9.96 -4.43 -14.41
N ALA A 2 -9.49 -3.17 -14.53
CA ALA A 2 -8.14 -2.94 -15.05
C ALA A 2 -7.11 -3.35 -13.99
N LEU A 3 -5.91 -3.78 -14.40
CA LEU A 3 -4.84 -4.15 -13.45
C LEU A 3 -4.56 -3.01 -12.45
N GLY A 4 -4.57 -1.77 -12.92
CA GLY A 4 -4.36 -0.60 -12.07
C GLY A 4 -5.42 -0.42 -10.99
N ASP A 5 -6.68 -0.72 -11.28
CA ASP A 5 -7.77 -0.61 -10.30
C ASP A 5 -7.64 -1.68 -9.21
N GLU A 6 -7.28 -2.91 -9.60
CA GLU A 6 -7.03 -4.02 -8.67
C GLU A 6 -5.82 -3.74 -7.77
N VAL A 7 -4.77 -3.13 -8.31
CA VAL A 7 -3.61 -2.68 -7.54
C VAL A 7 -3.99 -1.55 -6.58
N ASP A 8 -4.81 -0.57 -6.98
CA ASP A 8 -5.28 0.47 -6.06
C ASP A 8 -6.17 -0.11 -4.94
N GLU A 9 -6.97 -1.13 -5.22
CA GLU A 9 -7.74 -1.83 -4.18
C GLU A 9 -6.82 -2.51 -3.16
N VAL A 10 -5.78 -3.20 -3.61
CA VAL A 10 -4.74 -3.77 -2.74
C VAL A 10 -4.08 -2.67 -1.91
N PHE A 11 -3.68 -1.55 -2.52
CA PHE A 11 -3.04 -0.45 -1.81
C PHE A 11 -3.98 0.19 -0.77
N ARG A 12 -5.26 0.34 -1.11
CA ARG A 12 -6.27 0.87 -0.20
C ARG A 12 -6.46 -0.05 1.01
N ARG A 13 -6.49 -1.36 0.78
CA ARG A 13 -6.64 -2.36 1.84
C ARG A 13 -5.42 -2.48 2.73
N GLU A 14 -4.22 -2.52 2.18
CA GLU A 14 -3.00 -2.84 2.94
C GLU A 14 -2.29 -1.60 3.51
N VAL A 15 -2.47 -0.43 2.90
CA VAL A 15 -1.78 0.82 3.30
C VAL A 15 -2.77 1.85 3.81
N LYS A 16 -3.78 2.22 3.02
CA LYS A 16 -4.71 3.32 3.38
C LYS A 16 -5.62 2.98 4.57
N SER A 17 -5.83 1.70 4.86
CA SER A 17 -6.62 1.24 6.01
C SER A 17 -5.87 1.37 7.34
N LEU A 18 -4.55 1.53 7.32
CA LEU A 18 -3.74 1.59 8.52
C LEU A 18 -4.00 2.90 9.28
N PRO A 19 -4.16 2.88 10.62
CA PRO A 19 -4.31 4.10 11.41
C PRO A 19 -3.14 5.08 11.23
N ALA A 20 -1.93 4.54 11.00
CA ALA A 20 -0.73 5.32 10.70
C ALA A 20 -0.86 6.15 9.41
N TYR A 21 -1.66 5.71 8.43
CA TYR A 21 -1.82 6.40 7.15
C TYR A 21 -2.46 7.77 7.32
N ALA A 22 -3.56 7.85 8.08
CA ALA A 22 -4.23 9.12 8.36
C ALA A 22 -3.30 10.11 9.09
N LYS A 23 -2.51 9.60 10.04
CA LYS A 23 -1.53 10.41 10.78
C LYS A 23 -0.40 10.92 9.87
N ALA A 24 0.16 10.04 9.04
CA ALA A 24 1.21 10.42 8.10
C ALA A 24 0.70 11.40 7.03
N GLN A 25 -0.54 11.24 6.58
CA GLN A 25 -1.17 12.18 5.67
C GLN A 25 -1.34 13.56 6.32
N ALA A 26 -1.80 13.62 7.57
CA ALA A 26 -1.94 14.87 8.31
C ALA A 26 -0.59 15.56 8.61
N ALA A 27 0.47 14.77 8.81
CA ALA A 27 1.83 15.27 8.99
C ALA A 27 2.53 15.62 7.66
N SER A 28 1.96 15.24 6.52
CA SER A 28 2.55 15.51 5.20
C SER A 28 2.65 17.02 4.96
N GLY A 29 3.85 17.50 4.64
CA GLY A 29 4.09 18.95 4.44
C GLY A 29 4.23 19.77 5.73
N SER A 30 4.09 19.15 6.91
CA SER A 30 4.27 19.85 8.19
C SER A 30 5.74 20.13 8.55
N GLY A 31 6.70 19.50 7.85
CA GLY A 31 8.12 19.55 8.19
C GLY A 31 8.51 18.74 9.44
N LEU A 32 7.54 18.11 10.11
CA LEU A 32 7.77 17.22 11.24
C LEU A 32 7.95 15.79 10.74
N ALA A 33 9.00 15.13 11.21
CA ALA A 33 9.17 13.70 10.97
C ALA A 33 8.04 12.93 11.68
N PRO A 34 7.30 12.05 10.97
CA PRO A 34 6.35 11.15 11.62
C PRO A 34 7.07 10.27 12.64
N PRO A 35 6.39 9.80 13.70
CA PRO A 35 7.04 8.90 14.64
C PRO A 35 7.43 7.58 13.96
N VAL A 36 8.53 6.98 14.43
CA VAL A 36 9.17 5.82 13.79
C VAL A 36 8.23 4.61 13.73
N ASP A 37 7.40 4.41 14.75
CA ASP A 37 6.47 3.28 14.80
C ASP A 37 5.39 3.37 13.70
N GLU A 38 4.80 4.55 13.50
CA GLU A 38 3.88 4.80 12.39
C GLU A 38 4.56 4.63 11.02
N MET A 39 5.81 5.07 10.88
CA MET A 39 6.57 4.86 9.64
C MET A 39 6.82 3.38 9.38
N ASN A 40 7.20 2.61 10.40
CA ASN A 40 7.40 1.16 10.29
C ASN A 40 6.10 0.45 9.89
N GLN A 41 4.96 0.84 10.48
CA GLN A 41 3.66 0.29 10.10
C GLN A 41 3.33 0.55 8.62
N LEU A 42 3.60 1.77 8.14
CA LEU A 42 3.36 2.13 6.74
C LEU A 42 4.27 1.37 5.78
N LEU A 43 5.55 1.20 6.15
CA LEU A 43 6.49 0.42 5.35
C LEU A 43 6.09 -1.06 5.28
N MET A 44 5.63 -1.65 6.39
CA MET A 44 5.09 -3.01 6.38
C MET A 44 3.84 -3.13 5.51
N GLY A 45 2.90 -2.19 5.61
CA GLY A 45 1.73 -2.14 4.74
C GLY A 45 2.11 -2.04 3.26
N LEU A 46 3.09 -1.21 2.93
CA LEU A 46 3.59 -1.05 1.57
C LEU A 46 4.26 -2.33 1.04
N ALA A 47 5.06 -2.99 1.86
CA ALA A 47 5.68 -4.26 1.50
C ALA A 47 4.62 -5.33 1.18
N ASN A 48 3.59 -5.44 2.02
CA ASN A 48 2.47 -6.36 1.80
C ASN A 48 1.68 -6.01 0.53
N ALA A 49 1.38 -4.72 0.31
CA ALA A 49 0.69 -4.25 -0.89
C ALA A 49 1.46 -4.61 -2.16
N THR A 50 2.78 -4.41 -2.13
CA THR A 50 3.68 -4.70 -3.25
C THR A 50 3.71 -6.19 -3.55
N GLN A 51 3.92 -7.04 -2.54
CA GLN A 51 3.91 -8.50 -2.71
C GLN A 51 2.59 -8.98 -3.32
N ARG A 52 1.45 -8.54 -2.77
CA ARG A 52 0.14 -8.95 -3.27
C ARG A 52 -0.16 -8.45 -4.69
N SER A 53 0.32 -7.26 -5.03
CA SER A 53 0.21 -6.72 -6.39
C SER A 53 1.03 -7.55 -7.39
N PHE A 54 2.21 -8.03 -7.00
CA PHE A 54 3.01 -8.93 -7.84
C PHE A 54 2.35 -10.29 -8.03
N HIS A 55 1.76 -10.87 -6.98
CA HIS A 55 0.99 -12.11 -7.12
C HIS A 55 -0.18 -11.93 -8.09
N LEU A 56 -0.94 -10.84 -7.95
CA LEU A 56 -2.06 -10.55 -8.86
C LEU A 56 -1.60 -10.36 -10.32
N LEU A 57 -0.44 -9.73 -10.54
CA LEU A 57 0.16 -9.64 -11.88
C LEU A 57 0.57 -11.01 -12.41
N ALA A 58 1.21 -11.84 -11.59
CA ALA A 58 1.63 -13.19 -11.97
C ALA A 58 0.43 -14.05 -12.38
N ASP A 59 -0.63 -14.08 -11.55
CA ASP A 59 -1.87 -14.81 -11.83
C ASP A 59 -2.49 -14.37 -13.17
N ARG A 60 -2.48 -13.07 -13.48
CA ARG A 60 -2.98 -12.56 -14.76
C ARG A 60 -2.13 -13.02 -15.94
N ILE A 61 -0.81 -13.00 -15.81
CA ILE A 61 0.11 -13.47 -16.86
C ILE A 61 -0.10 -14.96 -17.12
N GLU A 62 -0.24 -15.77 -16.06
CA GLU A 62 -0.50 -17.20 -16.19
C GLU A 62 -1.84 -17.48 -16.89
N ASN A 63 -2.90 -16.74 -16.57
CA ASN A 63 -4.21 -16.89 -17.19
C ASN A 63 -4.29 -16.34 -18.64
N MET A 64 -3.24 -15.69 -19.14
CA MET A 64 -3.15 -15.25 -20.54
C MET A 64 -2.51 -16.30 -21.46
N GLN A 65 -1.87 -17.34 -20.89
CA GLN A 65 -1.30 -18.47 -21.61
C GLN A 65 -2.35 -19.54 -21.89
#